data_AF-A0A238XDD3-F1
#
_entry.id   AF-A0A238XDD3-F1
#
_cell.length_a   1.000
_cell.length_b   1.000
_cell.length_c   1.000
_cell.angle_alpha   90.00
_cell.angle_beta   90.00
_cell.angle_gamma   90.00
#
_symmetry.space_group_name_H-M   'P 1'
#
loop_
_entity.id
_entity.type
_entity.pdbx_description
1 polymer ?
#
loop_
_entity_poly.entity_id
_entity_poly.type
_entity_poly.pdbx_seq_one_letter_code
_entity_poly.pdbx_strand_id
1 'polypeptide(L)'
;MHDNNRGDPMFSMYFKYACDGLQSGICDEELDADIAAATGTAGDLRGAAWEKALARAHDISADVLLFHLVGVRRVSKRLDFKPTIATNSELQLSQIKFK
;
A
#
# COMPACT_ATOMS: atom_id res chain seq x y z
N MET A 1 2.88 -3.30 -8.24
CA MET A 1 2.17 -2.00 -8.10
C MET A 1 1.95 -1.77 -6.61
N HIS A 2 2.75 -0.91 -5.96
CA HIS A 2 2.65 -0.69 -4.50
C HIS A 2 1.54 0.34 -4.21
N ASP A 3 0.28 -0.05 -4.41
CA ASP A 3 -0.83 0.90 -4.42
C ASP A 3 -1.67 0.80 -3.15
N ASN A 4 -1.11 1.31 -2.04
CA ASN A 4 -1.91 1.65 -0.87
C ASN A 4 -2.61 3.01 -1.08
N ASN A 5 -3.34 3.15 -2.18
CA ASN A 5 -3.96 4.42 -2.57
C ASN A 5 -5.16 4.81 -1.70
N ARG A 6 -5.61 3.90 -0.81
CA ARG A 6 -6.81 4.07 0.03
C ARG A 6 -6.59 3.78 1.52
N GLY A 7 -5.36 3.55 1.96
CA GLY A 7 -5.04 3.21 3.36
C GLY A 7 -5.23 1.73 3.72
N ASP A 8 -5.40 0.85 2.73
CA ASP A 8 -5.55 -0.60 2.90
C ASP A 8 -4.38 -1.36 2.23
N PRO A 9 -3.67 -2.25 2.95
CA PRO A 9 -2.48 -2.89 2.42
C PRO A 9 -2.78 -4.20 1.65
N MET A 10 -4.04 -4.63 1.51
CA MET A 10 -4.45 -5.91 0.91
C MET A 10 -3.70 -6.25 -0.39
N PHE A 11 -3.69 -5.31 -1.34
CA PHE A 11 -3.00 -5.52 -2.61
C PHE A 11 -1.48 -5.69 -2.40
N SER A 12 -0.87 -4.82 -1.60
CA SER A 12 0.60 -4.83 -1.44
C SER A 12 1.07 -6.07 -0.68
N MET A 13 0.34 -6.47 0.36
CA MET A 13 0.70 -7.63 1.19
C MET A 13 0.64 -8.93 0.39
N TYR A 14 -0.43 -9.16 -0.36
CA TYR A 14 -0.55 -10.38 -1.17
C TYR A 14 0.58 -10.48 -2.19
N PHE A 15 0.77 -9.45 -3.02
CA PHE A 15 1.73 -9.53 -4.12
C PHE A 15 3.19 -9.66 -3.64
N LYS A 16 3.52 -9.08 -2.48
CA LYS A 16 4.90 -9.06 -1.95
C LYS A 16 5.23 -10.22 -1.02
N TYR A 17 4.26 -10.77 -0.31
CA TYR A 17 4.54 -11.70 0.77
C TYR A 17 3.79 -13.03 0.67
N ALA A 18 2.68 -13.10 -0.09
CA ALA A 18 1.99 -14.36 -0.25
C ALA A 18 2.84 -15.35 -1.07
N CYS A 19 2.76 -16.65 -0.80
CA CYS A 19 3.51 -17.67 -1.53
C CYS A 19 3.25 -17.62 -3.05
N ASP A 20 1.99 -17.37 -3.46
CA ASP A 20 1.58 -17.21 -4.85
C ASP A 20 1.68 -15.75 -5.36
N GLY A 21 2.29 -14.87 -4.56
CA GLY A 21 2.52 -13.48 -4.89
C GLY A 21 3.59 -13.33 -5.97
N LEU A 22 3.28 -12.62 -7.06
CA LEU A 22 4.20 -12.41 -8.18
C LEU A 22 5.53 -11.71 -7.81
N GLN A 23 5.58 -11.01 -6.67
CA GLN A 23 6.78 -10.33 -6.18
C GLN A 23 7.33 -10.96 -4.90
N SER A 24 6.78 -12.10 -4.46
CA SER A 24 7.22 -12.75 -3.24
C SER A 24 8.54 -13.46 -3.45
N GLY A 25 9.50 -13.16 -2.57
CA GLY A 25 10.77 -13.90 -2.47
C GLY A 25 10.76 -14.93 -1.35
N ILE A 26 9.64 -15.07 -0.65
CA ILE A 26 9.48 -15.93 0.53
C ILE A 26 8.20 -16.76 0.41
N CYS A 27 8.09 -17.80 1.21
CA CYS A 27 6.83 -18.50 1.42
C CYS A 27 6.75 -18.95 2.89
N ASP A 28 5.83 -18.32 3.63
CA ASP A 28 5.53 -18.62 5.02
C ASP A 28 4.01 -18.86 5.10
N GLU A 29 3.61 -20.11 5.31
CA GLU A 29 2.18 -20.50 5.26
C GLU A 29 1.34 -19.80 6.34
N GLU A 30 1.96 -19.45 7.47
CA GLU A 30 1.30 -18.69 8.55
C GLU A 30 1.03 -17.24 8.11
N LEU A 31 1.99 -16.60 7.45
CA LEU A 31 1.82 -15.28 6.86
C LEU A 31 0.76 -15.28 5.75
N ASP A 32 0.72 -16.31 4.90
CA ASP A 32 -0.34 -16.49 3.88
C ASP A 32 -1.72 -16.56 4.54
N ALA A 33 -1.86 -17.35 5.60
CA ALA A 33 -3.10 -17.46 6.36
C ALA A 33 -3.50 -16.13 7.00
N ASP A 34 -2.54 -15.39 7.57
CA ASP A 34 -2.78 -14.08 8.18
C ASP A 34 -3.18 -13.02 7.14
N ILE A 35 -2.57 -13.03 5.95
CA ILE A 35 -2.94 -12.16 4.82
C ILE A 35 -4.37 -12.47 4.36
N ALA A 36 -4.74 -13.74 4.23
CA ALA A 36 -6.09 -14.15 3.84
C ALA A 36 -7.12 -13.74 4.90
N ALA A 37 -6.83 -13.96 6.19
CA ALA A 37 -7.70 -13.57 7.29
C ALA A 37 -7.89 -12.05 7.38
N ALA A 38 -6.81 -11.27 7.27
CA ALA A 38 -6.89 -9.81 7.28
C ALA A 38 -7.65 -9.28 6.07
N THR A 39 -7.47 -9.90 4.90
CA THR A 39 -8.23 -9.58 3.68
C THR A 39 -9.72 -9.78 3.85
N GLY A 40 -10.14 -10.88 4.49
CA GLY A 40 -11.55 -11.19 4.77
C GLY A 40 -12.17 -10.41 5.94
N THR A 41 -11.36 -9.75 6.78
CA THR A 41 -11.85 -9.01 7.95
C THR A 41 -12.40 -7.65 7.56
N ALA A 42 -13.64 -7.37 7.95
CA ALA A 42 -14.32 -6.09 7.70
C ALA A 42 -14.45 -5.24 8.97
N GLY A 43 -14.63 -3.92 8.78
CA GLY A 43 -14.86 -2.98 9.87
C GLY A 43 -13.64 -2.75 10.75
N ASP A 44 -13.89 -2.41 12.02
CA ASP A 44 -12.86 -1.90 12.95
C ASP A 44 -11.76 -2.92 13.27
N LEU A 45 -12.05 -4.22 13.14
CA LEU A 45 -11.08 -5.29 13.39
C LEU A 45 -10.05 -5.45 12.26
N ARG A 46 -10.27 -4.82 11.11
CA ARG A 46 -9.40 -4.95 9.94
C ARG A 46 -7.99 -4.43 10.19
N GLY A 47 -7.86 -3.33 10.96
CA GLY A 47 -6.56 -2.76 11.32
C GLY A 47 -5.72 -3.76 12.13
N ALA A 48 -6.29 -4.30 13.21
CA ALA A 48 -5.62 -5.28 14.07
C ALA A 48 -5.24 -6.57 13.33
N ALA A 49 -6.06 -7.01 12.38
CA ALA A 49 -5.74 -8.18 11.56
C ALA A 49 -4.52 -7.93 10.65
N TRP A 50 -4.41 -6.73 10.06
CA TRP A 50 -3.24 -6.35 9.26
C TRP A 50 -1.99 -6.14 10.11
N GLU A 51 -2.12 -5.60 11.33
CA GLU A 51 -1.01 -5.47 12.28
C GLU A 51 -0.41 -6.84 12.61
N LYS A 52 -1.24 -7.86 12.82
CA LYS A 52 -0.79 -9.24 13.04
C LYS A 52 0.03 -9.77 11.85
N ALA A 53 -0.49 -9.63 10.62
CA ALA A 53 0.21 -10.09 9.42
C ALA A 53 1.56 -9.36 9.22
N LEU A 54 1.59 -8.04 9.45
CA LEU A 54 2.81 -7.24 9.37
C LEU A 54 3.82 -7.60 10.45
N ALA A 55 3.37 -7.92 11.67
CA ALA A 55 4.24 -8.39 12.75
C ALA A 55 4.93 -9.71 12.35
N ARG A 56 4.18 -10.66 11.76
CA ARG A 56 4.77 -11.90 11.24
C ARG A 56 5.80 -11.63 10.15
N ALA A 57 5.48 -10.79 9.17
CA ALA A 57 6.41 -10.40 8.11
C ALA A 57 7.70 -9.75 8.66
N HIS A 58 7.57 -8.97 9.74
CA HIS A 58 8.71 -8.39 10.45
C HIS A 58 9.56 -9.45 11.16
N ASP A 59 8.93 -10.37 11.90
CA ASP A 59 9.63 -11.41 12.66
C ASP A 59 10.44 -12.35 11.77
N ILE A 60 9.93 -12.67 10.58
CA ILE A 60 10.65 -13.48 9.58
C ILE A 60 11.62 -12.65 8.73
N SER A 61 11.74 -11.35 8.99
CA SER A 61 12.59 -10.42 8.24
C SER A 61 12.33 -10.44 6.73
N ALA A 62 11.05 -10.47 6.32
CA ALA A 62 10.65 -10.53 4.91
C ALA A 62 11.20 -9.35 4.08
N ASP A 63 11.31 -8.17 4.70
CA ASP A 63 11.89 -6.97 4.11
C ASP A 63 12.67 -6.16 5.16
N VAL A 64 13.70 -5.45 4.70
CA VAL A 64 14.34 -4.37 5.46
C VAL A 64 13.84 -3.04 4.90
N LEU A 65 12.80 -2.49 5.53
CA LEU A 65 12.18 -1.23 5.09
C LEU A 65 13.14 -0.06 5.33
N LEU A 66 13.56 0.61 4.26
CA LEU A 66 14.53 1.71 4.34
C LEU A 66 13.89 3.09 4.51
N PHE A 67 12.83 3.38 3.75
CA PHE A 67 12.24 4.72 3.68
C PHE A 67 10.73 4.70 3.46
N HIS A 68 10.04 5.69 4.02
CA HIS A 68 8.69 6.06 3.60
C HIS A 68 8.78 7.07 2.45
N LEU A 69 8.43 6.63 1.24
CA LEU A 69 8.47 7.49 0.06
C LEU A 69 7.36 8.56 0.11
N VAL A 70 7.71 9.81 -0.18
CA VAL A 70 6.77 10.92 -0.32
C VAL A 70 6.87 11.54 -1.71
N GLY A 71 5.72 11.79 -2.34
CA GLY A 71 5.67 12.46 -3.64
C GLY A 71 5.68 13.97 -3.48
N VAL A 72 6.76 14.62 -3.94
CA VAL A 72 6.86 16.08 -3.97
C VAL A 72 6.47 16.61 -5.36
N ARG A 73 5.62 17.65 -5.40
CA ARG A 73 5.19 18.28 -6.65
C ARG A 73 5.27 19.80 -6.55
N ARG A 74 5.80 20.44 -7.59
CA ARG A 74 5.76 21.90 -7.75
C ARG A 74 4.59 22.28 -8.65
N VAL A 75 3.59 22.96 -8.10
CA VAL A 75 2.44 23.47 -8.87
C VAL A 75 2.67 24.93 -9.24
N SER A 76 2.47 25.27 -10.51
CA SER A 76 2.59 26.67 -10.98
C SER A 76 1.51 27.54 -10.34
N LYS A 77 1.84 28.79 -9.98
CA LYS A 77 0.86 29.76 -9.45
C LYS A 77 -0.31 30.02 -10.41
N ARG A 78 -0.10 29.80 -11.72
CA ARG A 78 -1.10 29.95 -12.79
C ARG A 78 -2.12 28.81 -12.86
N LEU A 79 -1.91 27.72 -12.14
CA LEU A 79 -2.78 26.55 -12.17
C LEU A 79 -3.65 26.51 -10.90
N ASP A 80 -4.94 26.24 -11.08
CA ASP A 80 -5.85 25.83 -10.03
C ASP A 80 -5.81 24.30 -9.94
N PHE A 81 -4.89 23.81 -9.11
CA PHE A 81 -4.69 22.38 -8.89
C PHE A 81 -4.07 22.15 -7.52
N LYS A 82 -4.68 21.24 -6.74
CA LYS A 82 -4.17 20.78 -5.45
C LYS A 82 -3.88 19.28 -5.55
N PRO A 83 -2.61 18.84 -5.43
CA PRO A 83 -2.29 17.42 -5.40
C PRO A 83 -3.01 16.69 -4.27
N THR A 84 -3.36 15.44 -4.52
CA THR A 84 -3.96 14.50 -3.57
C THR A 84 -3.07 13.26 -3.44
N ILE A 85 -3.46 12.31 -2.57
CA ILE A 85 -2.74 11.03 -2.46
C ILE A 85 -2.71 10.28 -3.79
N ALA A 86 -3.80 10.32 -4.57
CA ALA A 86 -3.89 9.71 -5.90
C ALA A 86 -2.88 10.32 -6.89
N THR A 87 -2.43 11.56 -6.66
CA THR A 87 -1.45 12.19 -7.55
C THR A 87 -0.12 11.43 -7.62
N ASN A 88 0.18 10.57 -6.62
CA ASN A 88 1.36 9.69 -6.57
C ASN A 88 1.34 8.58 -7.61
N SER A 89 0.16 8.12 -8.02
CA SER A 89 0.01 7.04 -9.01
C SER A 89 -0.42 7.59 -10.37
N GLU A 90 -1.14 8.71 -10.42
CA GLU A 90 -1.70 9.26 -11.65
C GLU A 90 -1.91 10.79 -11.61
N LEU A 91 -1.87 11.46 -12.76
CA LEU A 91 -2.20 12.88 -12.86
C LEU A 91 -3.48 13.06 -13.67
N GLN A 92 -4.58 13.40 -12.99
CA GLN A 92 -5.88 13.60 -13.61
C GLN A 92 -5.94 14.96 -14.33
N LEU A 93 -5.55 14.98 -15.61
CA LEU A 93 -5.44 16.22 -16.40
C LEU A 93 -6.75 17.01 -16.48
N SER A 94 -7.90 16.33 -16.50
CA SER A 94 -9.23 16.95 -16.50
C SER A 94 -9.53 17.78 -15.24
N GLN A 95 -8.80 17.54 -14.15
CA GLN A 95 -8.92 18.27 -12.88
C GLN A 95 -7.98 19.49 -12.81
N ILE A 96 -7.09 19.69 -13.78
CA ILE A 96 -6.13 20.79 -13.80
C ILE A 96 -6.68 21.92 -14.66
N LYS A 97 -6.80 23.13 -14.08
CA LYS A 97 -7.27 24.32 -14.80
C LYS A 97 -6.26 25.44 -14.70
N PHE A 98 -6.28 26.35 -15.67
CA PHE A 98 -5.66 27.66 -15.49
C PHE A 98 -6.56 28.52 -14.59
N LYS A 99 -5.94 29.32 -13.73
CA LYS A 99 -6.63 30.37 -12.97
C LYS A 99 -6.99 31.54 -13.86
#